data_AF-A0AAN4YWB9-F1
#
_entry.id   AF-A0AAN4YWB9-F1
#
_cell.length_a   1.000
_cell.length_b   1.000
_cell.length_c   1.000
_cell.angle_alpha   90.00
_cell.angle_beta   90.00
_cell.angle_gamma   90.00
#
_symmetry.space_group_name_H-M   'P 1'
#
loop_
_entity.id
_entity.type
_entity.pdbx_description
1 polymer ?
#
loop_
_entity_poly.entity_id
_entity_poly.type
_entity_poly.pdbx_seq_one_letter_code
_entity_poly.pdbx_strand_id
1 'polypeptide(L)'
;SVDFRFPALCLIVKEWASNQMINRPLDGTFNNYSFNLMVLHYLQCGVVPAILPNLQVGQCFRFLSSNNSQYFSTFIRICSDYNSGGILNEQSVGEILIGFFQYFSKFEFEKYAISIKKGSVFPRCVI
;
A
#
# COMPACT_ATOMS: atom_id res chain seq x y z
N SER A 1 -6.29 -2.90 -13.78
CA SER A 1 -5.50 -2.70 -12.55
C SER A 1 -4.52 -1.57 -12.76
N VAL A 2 -4.30 -0.71 -11.75
CA VAL A 2 -3.43 0.48 -11.86
C VAL A 2 -1.98 0.10 -12.17
N ASP A 3 -1.47 -0.94 -11.50
CA ASP A 3 -0.14 -1.50 -11.74
C ASP A 3 -0.18 -3.02 -11.49
N PHE A 4 0.47 -3.81 -12.34
CA PHE A 4 0.52 -5.28 -12.22
C PHE A 4 1.43 -5.77 -11.10
N ARG A 5 2.36 -4.93 -10.62
CA ARG A 5 3.32 -5.25 -9.57
C ARG A 5 2.65 -5.40 -8.21
N PHE A 6 1.56 -4.66 -7.96
CA PHE A 6 0.79 -4.78 -6.71
C PHE A 6 0.20 -6.18 -6.48
N PRO A 7 -0.64 -6.75 -7.37
CA PRO A 7 -1.18 -8.09 -7.15
C PRO A 7 -0.08 -9.16 -7.15
N ALA A 8 0.99 -8.99 -7.94
CA ALA A 8 2.13 -9.90 -7.91
C ALA A 8 2.80 -9.93 -6.52
N LEU A 9 3.07 -8.76 -5.93
CA LEU A 9 3.65 -8.65 -4.59
C LEU A 9 2.72 -9.20 -3.51
N CYS A 10 1.42 -8.90 -3.56
CA CYS A 10 0.45 -9.43 -2.61
C CYS A 10 0.44 -10.96 -2.61
N LEU A 11 0.51 -11.60 -3.79
CA LEU A 11 0.59 -13.05 -3.90
C LEU A 11 1.90 -13.58 -3.30
N ILE A 12 3.04 -13.00 -3.66
CA ILE A 12 4.35 -13.46 -3.16
C ILE A 12 4.45 -13.31 -1.62
N VAL A 13 4.05 -12.15 -1.08
CA VAL A 13 4.06 -11.88 0.36
C VAL A 13 3.11 -12.82 1.10
N LYS A 14 1.94 -13.13 0.52
CA LYS A 14 0.99 -14.07 1.09
C LYS A 14 1.56 -15.50 1.15
N GLU A 15 2.16 -15.97 0.06
CA GLU A 15 2.79 -17.29 0.02
C GLU A 15 3.95 -17.37 1.01
N TRP A 16 4.80 -16.34 1.07
CA TRP A 16 5.86 -16.23 2.06
C TRP A 16 5.32 -16.29 3.51
N ALA A 17 4.30 -15.50 3.83
CA ALA A 17 3.69 -15.48 5.17
C ALA A 17 3.05 -16.82 5.55
N SER A 18 2.47 -17.52 4.57
CA SER A 18 1.86 -18.83 4.76
C SER A 18 2.93 -19.90 5.04
N ASN A 19 4.05 -19.84 4.31
CA ASN A 19 5.22 -20.71 4.54
C ASN A 19 5.91 -20.44 5.88
N GLN A 20 5.91 -19.20 6.38
CA GLN A 20 6.45 -18.84 7.70
C GLN A 20 5.48 -19.12 8.86
N MET A 21 4.29 -19.67 8.59
CA MET A 21 3.23 -19.90 9.59
C MET A 21 2.72 -18.63 10.28
N ILE A 22 2.96 -17.44 9.71
CA ILE A 22 2.50 -16.12 10.21
C ILE A 22 1.07 -15.82 9.71
N ASN A 23 0.45 -16.73 8.95
CA ASN A 23 -0.93 -16.60 8.46
C ASN A 23 -1.89 -17.52 9.24
N ARG A 24 -1.93 -17.40 10.56
CA ARG A 24 -2.87 -18.08 11.46
C ARG A 24 -3.74 -17.04 12.17
N PRO A 25 -4.84 -16.58 11.56
CA PRO A 25 -5.70 -15.55 12.16
C PRO A 25 -6.25 -15.94 13.54
N LEU A 26 -6.35 -17.25 13.80
CA LEU A 26 -6.79 -17.82 15.07
C LEU A 26 -5.75 -17.67 16.19
N ASP A 27 -4.47 -17.48 15.86
CA ASP A 27 -3.36 -17.33 16.81
C ASP A 27 -2.92 -15.86 16.99
N GLY A 28 -3.73 -14.88 16.54
CA GLY A 28 -3.43 -13.45 16.68
C GLY A 28 -2.43 -12.88 15.66
N THR A 29 -2.15 -13.61 14.58
CA THR A 29 -1.23 -13.17 13.51
C THR A 29 -1.93 -12.33 12.42
N PHE A 30 -1.16 -11.68 11.53
CA PHE A 30 -1.69 -10.80 10.48
C PHE A 30 -2.64 -11.56 9.53
N ASN A 31 -3.83 -11.00 9.30
CA ASN A 31 -4.75 -11.54 8.30
C ASN A 31 -4.30 -11.17 6.87
N ASN A 32 -4.86 -11.84 5.86
CA ASN A 32 -4.57 -11.56 4.44
C ASN A 32 -4.78 -10.08 4.05
N TYR A 33 -5.72 -9.40 4.71
CA TYR A 33 -5.99 -7.98 4.47
C TYR A 33 -4.87 -7.08 5.00
N SER A 34 -4.30 -7.39 6.17
CA SER A 34 -3.17 -6.68 6.75
C SER A 34 -1.93 -6.73 5.85
N PHE A 35 -1.63 -7.90 5.26
CA PHE A 35 -0.53 -8.02 4.30
C PHE A 35 -0.75 -7.16 3.06
N ASN A 36 -1.97 -7.17 2.51
CA ASN A 36 -2.32 -6.31 1.37
C ASN A 36 -2.16 -4.82 1.73
N LEU A 37 -2.52 -4.41 2.95
CA LEU A 37 -2.33 -3.03 3.41
C LEU A 37 -0.85 -2.68 3.59
N MET A 38 -0.03 -3.59 4.09
CA MET A 38 1.42 -3.38 4.20
C MET A 38 2.07 -3.19 2.83
N VAL A 39 1.70 -4.03 1.85
CA VAL A 39 2.16 -3.90 0.46
C VAL A 39 1.69 -2.57 -0.13
N LEU A 40 0.41 -2.22 0.08
CA LEU A 40 -0.15 -0.96 -0.40
C LEU A 40 0.59 0.25 0.15
N HIS A 41 0.83 0.29 1.47
CA HIS A 41 1.60 1.34 2.14
C HIS A 41 3.01 1.45 1.58
N TYR A 42 3.69 0.33 1.44
CA TYR A 42 5.06 0.30 0.91
C TYR A 42 5.12 0.85 -0.53
N LEU A 43 4.17 0.50 -1.40
CA LEU A 43 4.12 1.03 -2.76
C LEU A 43 3.70 2.51 -2.85
N GLN A 44 3.01 3.02 -1.83
CA GLN A 44 2.58 4.42 -1.75
C GLN A 44 3.68 5.35 -1.25
N CYS A 45 4.46 4.96 -0.23
CA CYS A 45 5.46 5.83 0.38
C CYS A 45 6.79 5.15 0.77
N GLY A 46 6.84 3.82 0.78
CA GLY A 46 8.06 3.07 1.10
C GLY A 46 9.03 2.95 -0.07
N VAL A 47 8.53 3.08 -1.30
CA VAL A 47 9.32 3.08 -2.54
C VAL A 47 9.41 4.50 -3.10
N VAL A 48 10.61 4.89 -3.53
CA VAL A 48 10.85 6.15 -4.24
C VAL A 48 11.49 5.82 -5.60
N PRO A 49 10.90 6.23 -6.73
CA PRO A 49 9.61 6.93 -6.85
C PRO A 49 8.41 6.03 -6.50
N ALA A 50 7.37 6.61 -5.90
CA ALA A 50 6.16 5.87 -5.48
C ALA A 50 5.51 5.20 -6.69
N ILE A 51 5.01 3.96 -6.53
CA ILE A 51 4.41 3.14 -7.61
C ILE A 51 2.89 3.29 -7.64
N LEU A 52 2.26 3.49 -6.48
CA LEU A 52 0.81 3.65 -6.38
C LEU A 52 0.48 5.05 -5.84
N PRO A 53 -0.47 5.77 -6.46
CA PRO A 53 -0.98 7.01 -5.90
C PRO A 53 -1.81 6.73 -4.64
N ASN A 54 -1.82 7.69 -3.71
CA ASN A 54 -2.77 7.65 -2.61
C ASN A 54 -4.16 8.04 -3.10
N LEU A 55 -5.03 7.04 -3.23
CA LEU A 55 -6.41 7.24 -3.69
C LEU A 55 -7.24 8.10 -2.72
N GLN A 56 -6.95 8.07 -1.41
CA GLN A 56 -7.78 8.72 -0.40
C GLN A 56 -7.46 10.22 -0.20
N VAL A 57 -6.25 10.67 -0.51
CA VAL A 57 -5.83 12.08 -0.35
C VAL A 57 -6.65 13.02 -1.25
N GLY A 58 -7.04 12.57 -2.44
CA GLY A 58 -7.91 13.33 -3.36
C GLY A 58 -9.42 13.15 -3.12
N GLN A 59 -9.83 12.29 -2.19
CA GLN A 59 -11.22 11.85 -2.02
C GLN A 59 -11.87 12.32 -0.71
N CYS A 60 -11.16 13.09 0.13
CA CYS A 60 -11.64 13.60 1.42
C CYS A 60 -12.99 14.34 1.37
N PHE A 61 -13.50 14.73 0.19
CA PHE A 61 -14.78 15.44 0.03
C PHE A 61 -15.85 14.72 -0.81
N ARG A 62 -15.57 13.58 -1.45
CA ARG A 62 -16.49 13.00 -2.47
C ARG A 62 -17.17 11.68 -2.11
N PHE A 63 -16.73 11.01 -1.05
CA PHE A 63 -17.34 9.75 -0.59
C PHE A 63 -18.76 9.87 -0.04
N LEU A 64 -19.27 11.10 0.16
CA LEU A 64 -20.63 11.33 0.63
C LEU A 64 -21.66 11.34 -0.51
N SER A 65 -21.23 11.31 -1.78
CA SER A 65 -22.17 11.26 -2.92
C SER A 65 -22.37 9.80 -3.36
N SER A 66 -23.60 9.30 -3.23
CA SER A 66 -24.02 7.90 -3.48
C SER A 66 -23.91 7.43 -4.95
N ASN A 67 -23.26 8.20 -5.82
CA ASN A 67 -23.25 7.94 -7.26
C ASN A 67 -21.98 7.22 -7.71
N ASN A 68 -22.08 5.90 -7.90
CA ASN A 68 -21.03 5.00 -8.41
C ASN A 68 -20.26 5.53 -9.65
N SER A 69 -20.92 6.29 -10.53
CA SER A 69 -20.31 6.89 -11.73
C SER A 69 -19.26 7.98 -11.43
N GLN A 70 -19.44 8.76 -10.35
CA GLN A 70 -18.49 9.81 -9.97
C GLN A 70 -17.21 9.24 -9.33
N TYR A 71 -17.30 8.06 -8.71
CA TYR A 71 -16.14 7.35 -8.17
C TYR A 71 -15.22 6.87 -9.28
N PHE A 72 -15.79 6.24 -10.30
CA PHE A 72 -15.01 5.70 -11.42
C PHE A 72 -14.29 6.82 -12.18
N SER A 73 -14.98 7.93 -12.48
CA SER A 73 -14.36 9.07 -13.17
C SER A 73 -13.27 9.76 -12.33
N THR A 74 -13.47 9.90 -11.01
CA THR A 74 -12.43 10.43 -10.11
C THR A 74 -11.22 9.51 -10.02
N PHE A 75 -11.43 8.19 -9.97
CA PHE A 75 -10.37 7.19 -9.98
C PHE A 75 -9.54 7.23 -11.26
N ILE A 76 -10.19 7.27 -12.43
CA ILE A 76 -9.53 7.37 -13.73
C ILE A 76 -8.70 8.67 -13.80
N ARG A 77 -9.23 9.78 -13.30
CA ARG A 77 -8.49 11.05 -13.30
C ARG A 77 -7.24 11.00 -12.42
N ILE A 78 -7.33 10.45 -11.21
CA ILE A 78 -6.17 10.27 -10.32
C ILE A 78 -5.09 9.39 -10.97
N CYS A 79 -5.50 8.30 -11.63
CA CYS A 79 -4.56 7.43 -12.36
C CYS A 79 -3.92 8.15 -13.55
N SER A 80 -4.69 8.97 -14.28
CA SER A 80 -4.20 9.77 -15.40
C SER A 80 -3.21 10.84 -14.94
N ASP A 81 -3.54 11.60 -13.89
CA ASP A 81 -2.69 12.67 -13.35
C ASP A 81 -1.35 12.11 -12.83
N TYR A 82 -1.40 10.95 -12.16
CA TYR A 82 -0.21 10.23 -11.70
C TYR A 82 0.70 9.80 -12.86
N ASN A 83 0.13 9.28 -13.95
CA ASN A 83 0.90 8.90 -15.14
C ASN A 83 1.45 10.10 -15.93
N SER A 84 0.94 11.30 -15.71
CA SER A 84 1.24 12.49 -16.53
C SER A 84 2.33 13.39 -15.95
N GLY A 85 2.67 13.27 -14.66
CA GLY A 85 3.44 14.29 -13.94
C GLY A 85 4.64 13.83 -13.11
N GLY A 86 4.96 12.52 -13.07
CA GLY A 86 5.98 11.98 -12.16
C GLY A 86 7.05 11.12 -12.83
N ILE A 87 8.20 10.98 -12.15
CA ILE A 87 9.24 10.00 -12.49
C ILE A 87 8.62 8.61 -12.31
N LEU A 88 8.53 7.84 -13.40
CA LEU A 88 8.01 6.49 -13.36
C LEU A 88 8.98 5.57 -12.65
N ASN A 89 8.46 4.69 -11.80
CA ASN A 89 9.26 3.67 -11.16
C ASN A 89 9.49 2.51 -12.15
N GLU A 90 10.76 2.28 -12.54
CA GLU A 90 11.16 1.21 -13.45
C GLU A 90 11.66 -0.05 -12.71
N GLN A 91 11.56 -0.09 -11.38
CA GLN A 91 12.02 -1.24 -10.61
C GLN A 91 11.20 -2.49 -10.94
N SER A 92 11.91 -3.59 -11.03
CA SER A 92 11.36 -4.92 -11.21
C SER A 92 10.61 -5.37 -9.94
N VAL A 93 9.70 -6.34 -10.08
CA VAL A 93 8.98 -6.93 -8.95
C VAL A 93 9.95 -7.48 -7.88
N GLY A 94 11.09 -8.05 -8.31
CA GLY A 94 12.11 -8.59 -7.41
C GLY A 94 12.79 -7.52 -6.57
N GLU A 95 13.19 -6.40 -7.17
CA GLU A 95 13.80 -5.28 -6.44
C GLU A 95 12.81 -4.67 -5.43
N ILE A 96 11.55 -4.54 -5.84
CA ILE A 96 10.50 -4.03 -4.97
C ILE A 96 10.27 -4.98 -3.79
N LEU A 97 10.28 -6.30 -4.02
CA LEU A 97 10.14 -7.30 -2.97
C LEU A 97 11.31 -7.26 -1.97
N ILE A 98 12.54 -7.15 -2.45
CA ILE A 98 13.72 -7.03 -1.57
C ILE A 98 13.60 -5.76 -0.72
N GLY A 99 13.25 -4.63 -1.36
CA GLY A 99 13.04 -3.37 -0.67
C GLY A 99 11.89 -3.44 0.35
N PHE A 100 10.83 -4.21 0.10
CA PHE A 100 9.71 -4.40 1.03
C PHE A 100 10.19 -5.03 2.34
N PHE A 101 10.99 -6.10 2.27
CA PHE A 101 11.54 -6.74 3.46
C PHE A 101 12.59 -5.84 4.15
N GLN A 102 13.38 -5.09 3.40
CA GLN A 102 14.31 -4.12 3.97
C GLN A 102 13.60 -2.96 4.68
N TYR A 103 12.47 -2.50 4.14
CA TYR A 103 11.66 -1.44 4.73
C TYR A 103 11.05 -1.92 6.06
N PHE A 104 10.38 -3.06 6.07
CA PHE A 104 9.72 -3.56 7.26
C PHE A 104 10.65 -4.15 8.31
N SER A 105 11.87 -4.56 7.95
CA SER A 105 12.89 -4.95 8.94
C SER A 105 13.45 -3.76 9.72
N LYS A 106 13.44 -2.55 9.13
CA LYS A 106 13.88 -1.30 9.77
C LYS A 106 12.74 -0.50 10.40
N PHE A 107 11.49 -0.89 10.16
CA PHE A 107 10.33 -0.14 10.60
C PHE A 107 10.11 -0.32 12.12
N GLU A 108 10.14 0.77 12.88
CA GLU A 108 9.91 0.76 14.32
C GLU A 108 8.41 0.71 14.63
N PHE A 109 7.81 -0.47 14.60
CA PHE A 109 6.36 -0.69 14.85
C PHE A 109 5.87 -0.16 16.21
N GLU A 110 6.76 -0.10 17.21
CA GLU A 110 6.49 0.44 18.55
C GLU A 110 6.31 1.96 18.54
N LYS A 111 7.09 2.67 17.73
CA LYS A 111 7.08 4.14 17.68
C LYS A 111 6.12 4.67 16.63
N TYR A 112 5.92 3.93 15.54
CA TYR A 112 5.18 4.40 14.38
C TYR A 112 4.03 3.47 14.02
N ALA A 113 2.95 4.07 13.53
CA ALA A 113 1.81 3.40 12.96
C ALA A 113 1.64 3.80 11.49
N ILE A 114 1.05 2.88 10.73
CA ILE A 114 0.85 3.00 9.29
C ILE A 114 -0.52 3.61 9.02
N SER A 115 -0.60 4.70 8.24
CA SER A 115 -1.85 5.29 7.78
C SER A 115 -1.98 5.19 6.28
N ILE A 116 -2.85 4.28 5.82
CA ILE A 116 -3.19 4.16 4.39
C ILE A 116 -3.89 5.42 3.89
N LYS A 117 -4.74 6.02 4.72
CA LYS A 117 -5.47 7.25 4.37
C LYS A 117 -4.56 8.41 4.06
N LYS A 118 -3.50 8.58 4.84
CA LYS A 118 -2.51 9.62 4.60
C LYS A 118 -1.39 9.14 3.66
N GLY A 119 -1.24 7.83 3.46
CA GLY A 119 -0.12 7.25 2.71
C GLY A 119 1.19 7.59 3.40
N SER A 120 1.18 7.56 4.74
CA SER A 120 2.27 8.04 5.56
C SER A 120 2.33 7.29 6.89
N VAL A 121 3.46 7.39 7.54
CA VAL A 121 3.68 6.88 8.90
C VAL A 121 3.39 7.99 9.90
N PHE A 122 2.88 7.65 11.08
CA PHE A 122 2.61 8.62 12.15
C PHE A 122 3.11 8.09 13.50
N PRO A 123 3.61 8.95 14.40
CA PRO A 123 4.05 8.52 15.71
C PRO A 123 2.86 7.99 16.52
N ARG A 124 3.04 6.86 17.20
CA ARG A 124 2.13 6.40 18.24
C ARG A 124 2.34 7.30 19.45
N CYS A 125 1.26 7.88 19.98
CA CYS A 125 1.35 8.55 21.29
C CYS A 125 1.74 7.48 22.32
N VAL A 126 2.86 7.70 23.01
CA VAL A 126 3.16 7.02 24.26
C VAL A 126 2.24 7.64 25.30
N ILE A 127 1.28 6.86 25.81
CA ILE A 127 0.43 7.25 26.94
C ILE A 127 1.26 7.08 28.22
#